data_AF-I1HLL7-F1
#
_entry.id   AF-I1HLL7-F1
#
_cell.length_a   1.000
_cell.length_b   1.000
_cell.length_c   1.000
_cell.angle_alpha   90.00
_cell.angle_beta   90.00
_cell.angle_gamma   90.00
#
_symmetry.space_group_name_H-M   'P 1'
#
loop_
_entity.id
_entity.type
_entity.pdbx_description
1 polymer ?
#
loop_
_entity_poly.entity_id
_entity_poly.type
_entity_poly.pdbx_seq_one_letter_code
_entity_poly.pdbx_strand_id
1 'polypeptide(L)'
;MDATVVAIAGDGDPRRRLLNHASEIHPYPESPSPRQPPGTDAKPERKPHRVASLDVFRGLTVAMMILVDDAGGAWPGINHAPWLGVTVADFVMPAFLFIIGVSAALVFKRTQNKIATSKKAAYRAFKLFILGVILQGGYIHGRHNLTYGVDLDHIRWLGVLQRIAIGYFLAAMSEIWLVNNISVDSPVSFVKKYFMEWVMAIMISALYISLIFGLYVPNWEFKVQTSNLTFSNGSNEIGFKTVQCGLRGSLGPPCNAVGFVDRVLLGENHLYKNPVYKRTKECSVNSPDYGALPPNAPDWCLAPFDPEGLLSTLMAAVSCFVGLHFGHVLIHCQNHSQRMLSWLLASTVLTASGFLLQLSGMPFSKPLYTVSYMLLTGGVSGFLLLLLYYIVDVIQIKKPLILFQWMGMNALIVYVLAACELFPTLLQGFYWRSPENNLVDATQSLLQIIFQSKRWGTLAFVLVEIIFWCLAACFLHMKGIYLKLQKNISARVMM
;
A
#
# COMPACT_ATOMS: atom_id res chain seq x y z
N MET A 1 -23.80 -7.43 49.29
CA MET A 1 -24.84 -7.88 50.23
C MET A 1 -25.45 -9.11 49.58
N ASP A 2 -24.69 -10.21 49.59
CA ASP A 2 -24.77 -11.29 50.60
C ASP A 2 -26.00 -12.16 50.29
N ALA A 3 -26.01 -13.49 50.30
CA ALA A 3 -25.04 -14.56 50.48
C ALA A 3 -25.81 -15.87 50.13
N THR A 4 -25.12 -16.87 49.60
CA THR A 4 -25.09 -18.29 50.06
C THR A 4 -26.40 -19.06 50.40
N VAL A 5 -26.65 -20.12 49.61
CA VAL A 5 -27.05 -21.53 49.92
C VAL A 5 -28.21 -21.84 50.89
N VAL A 6 -29.16 -22.70 50.47
CA VAL A 6 -29.74 -23.84 51.24
C VAL A 6 -30.21 -24.97 50.28
N ALA A 7 -29.96 -26.22 50.66
CA ALA A 7 -30.32 -27.48 49.98
C ALA A 7 -31.72 -28.02 50.36
N ILE A 8 -32.33 -28.87 49.51
CA ILE A 8 -33.47 -29.74 49.88
C ILE A 8 -33.28 -31.15 49.28
N ALA A 9 -33.65 -32.16 50.08
CA ALA A 9 -33.45 -33.59 49.95
C ALA A 9 -34.61 -34.37 49.27
N GLY A 10 -34.36 -35.67 49.00
CA GLY A 10 -35.33 -36.75 48.70
C GLY A 10 -34.59 -37.93 48.06
N ASP A 11 -34.13 -38.95 48.78
CA ASP A 11 -34.81 -40.12 49.39
C ASP A 11 -35.28 -41.20 48.38
N GLY A 12 -34.95 -42.47 48.64
CA GLY A 12 -35.63 -43.63 48.03
C GLY A 12 -34.82 -44.73 47.29
N ASP A 13 -34.30 -45.70 48.07
CA ASP A 13 -34.36 -47.17 47.88
C ASP A 13 -33.37 -47.97 46.95
N PRO A 14 -32.89 -49.18 47.38
CA PRO A 14 -31.75 -49.91 46.80
C PRO A 14 -32.08 -51.28 46.14
N ARG A 15 -31.06 -51.88 45.50
CA ARG A 15 -30.93 -53.30 45.04
C ARG A 15 -31.80 -53.73 43.84
N ARG A 16 -31.15 -54.18 42.74
CA ARG A 16 -30.90 -55.61 42.40
C ARG A 16 -30.55 -55.82 40.92
N ARG A 17 -29.72 -56.85 40.68
CA ARG A 17 -29.39 -57.62 39.45
C ARG A 17 -28.07 -57.21 38.78
N LEU A 18 -26.94 -57.80 39.16
CA LEU A 18 -26.43 -59.17 38.90
C LEU A 18 -26.05 -59.43 37.43
N LEU A 19 -24.75 -59.69 37.29
CA LEU A 19 -24.09 -60.68 36.44
C LEU A 19 -24.02 -60.41 34.93
N ASN A 20 -22.81 -60.13 34.46
CA ASN A 20 -22.13 -61.13 33.64
C ASN A 20 -20.61 -61.06 33.82
N HIS A 21 -20.07 -62.24 34.09
CA HIS A 21 -18.68 -62.54 34.36
C HIS A 21 -18.16 -63.27 33.12
N ALA A 22 -17.07 -62.77 32.52
CA ALA A 22 -16.20 -63.56 31.67
C ALA A 22 -14.80 -62.98 31.82
N SER A 23 -14.01 -63.66 32.65
CA SER A 23 -12.61 -63.38 32.93
C SER A 23 -11.73 -64.33 32.12
N GLU A 24 -10.82 -63.79 31.32
CA GLU A 24 -9.60 -64.49 30.89
C GLU A 24 -8.40 -63.93 31.65
N ILE A 25 -7.53 -64.86 32.06
CA ILE A 25 -6.43 -64.71 33.01
C ILE A 25 -5.14 -64.41 32.22
N HIS A 26 -4.39 -63.38 32.61
CA HIS A 26 -2.97 -63.25 32.30
C HIS A 26 -2.16 -63.24 33.60
N PRO A 27 -1.05 -64.01 33.69
CA PRO A 27 -0.21 -64.10 34.88
C PRO A 27 0.85 -62.97 34.89
N TYR A 28 1.30 -62.60 36.09
CA TYR A 28 2.36 -61.65 36.49
C TYR A 28 1.88 -60.34 37.16
N PRO A 29 2.37 -60.02 38.37
CA PRO A 29 2.06 -58.76 39.05
C PRO A 29 3.02 -57.65 38.58
N GLU A 30 2.50 -56.65 37.85
CA GLU A 30 3.22 -55.39 37.65
C GLU A 30 3.09 -54.49 38.90
N SER A 31 4.21 -53.89 39.28
CA SER A 31 4.41 -53.00 40.42
C SER A 31 3.60 -51.70 40.32
N PRO A 32 3.24 -51.05 41.45
CA PRO A 32 2.37 -49.88 41.43
C PRO A 32 3.08 -48.66 40.82
N SER A 33 2.60 -48.22 39.66
CA SER A 33 2.88 -46.91 39.07
C SER A 33 2.36 -45.78 39.97
N PRO A 34 3.13 -44.68 40.20
CA PRO A 34 2.68 -43.57 41.03
C PRO A 34 1.47 -42.85 40.41
N ARG A 35 0.46 -42.57 41.24
CA ARG A 35 -0.73 -41.79 40.86
C ARG A 35 -0.32 -40.44 40.27
N GLN A 36 -0.67 -40.20 39.00
CA GLN A 36 -0.66 -38.87 38.42
C GLN A 36 -1.80 -38.03 39.04
N PRO A 37 -1.54 -36.79 39.49
CA PRO A 37 -2.60 -35.89 39.93
C PRO A 37 -3.45 -35.43 38.74
N PRO A 38 -4.77 -35.21 38.93
CA PRO A 38 -5.67 -34.88 37.84
C PRO A 38 -5.51 -33.42 37.40
N GLY A 39 -5.25 -33.24 36.11
CA GLY A 39 -5.69 -32.06 35.36
C GLY A 39 -4.72 -30.88 35.27
N THR A 40 -3.87 -30.87 34.23
CA THR A 40 -3.45 -29.65 33.51
C THR A 40 -2.95 -30.01 32.10
N ASP A 41 -3.78 -30.63 31.26
CA ASP A 41 -3.52 -30.73 29.81
C ASP A 41 -4.17 -29.56 29.05
N ALA A 42 -3.92 -28.34 29.53
CA ALA A 42 -4.10 -27.16 28.69
C ALA A 42 -2.82 -26.96 27.90
N LYS A 43 -2.74 -27.55 26.69
CA LYS A 43 -1.71 -27.16 25.70
C LYS A 43 -1.71 -25.63 25.64
N PRO A 44 -0.57 -24.95 25.90
CA PRO A 44 -0.53 -23.50 25.81
C PRO A 44 -0.94 -23.11 24.38
N GLU A 45 -2.02 -22.33 24.25
CA GLU A 45 -2.42 -21.74 22.98
C GLU A 45 -1.19 -21.04 22.37
N ARG A 46 -0.63 -21.62 21.30
CA ARG A 46 0.44 -20.97 20.53
C ARG A 46 -0.10 -19.63 20.06
N LYS A 47 0.43 -18.54 20.63
CA LYS A 47 0.18 -17.18 20.12
C LYS A 47 0.54 -17.20 18.62
N PRO A 48 -0.36 -16.77 17.71
CA PRO A 48 -0.04 -16.64 16.30
C PRO A 48 1.27 -15.86 16.13
N HIS A 49 2.24 -16.49 15.48
CA HIS A 49 3.53 -15.90 15.23
C HIS A 49 3.37 -14.87 14.11
N ARG A 50 3.68 -13.61 14.40
CA ARG A 50 3.69 -12.54 13.40
C ARG A 50 4.78 -12.83 12.35
N VAL A 51 4.51 -12.55 11.09
CA VAL A 51 5.48 -12.73 10.00
C VAL A 51 6.35 -11.47 9.90
N ALA A 52 7.58 -11.56 10.40
CA ALA A 52 8.45 -10.39 10.57
C ALA A 52 8.86 -9.78 9.23
N SER A 53 9.05 -10.59 8.18
CA SER A 53 9.34 -10.09 6.83
C SER A 53 8.27 -9.16 6.27
N LEU A 54 7.00 -9.34 6.63
CA LEU A 54 5.92 -8.45 6.18
C LEU A 54 6.04 -7.07 6.81
N ASP A 55 6.45 -6.98 8.07
CA ASP A 55 6.69 -5.68 8.70
C ASP A 55 7.94 -5.02 8.12
N VAL A 56 9.03 -5.78 7.92
CA VAL A 56 10.23 -5.26 7.25
C VAL A 56 9.89 -4.74 5.85
N PHE A 57 9.08 -5.46 5.07
CA PHE A 57 8.65 -5.00 3.75
C PHE A 57 7.86 -3.68 3.86
N ARG A 58 6.88 -3.58 4.77
CA ARG A 58 6.15 -2.31 4.96
C ARG A 58 7.09 -1.16 5.33
N GLY A 59 8.00 -1.39 6.26
CA GLY A 59 8.95 -0.36 6.70
C GLY A 59 9.92 0.05 5.60
N LEU A 60 10.43 -0.91 4.83
CA LEU A 60 11.26 -0.62 3.66
C LEU A 60 10.47 0.19 2.61
N THR A 61 9.20 -0.12 2.39
CA THR A 61 8.34 0.63 1.46
C THR A 61 8.11 2.06 1.93
N VAL A 62 7.92 2.29 3.24
CA VAL A 62 7.82 3.64 3.82
C VAL A 62 9.16 4.39 3.72
N ALA A 63 10.28 3.76 4.04
CA ALA A 63 11.60 4.36 3.86
C ALA A 63 11.87 4.71 2.38
N MET A 64 11.40 3.86 1.46
CA MET A 64 11.51 4.09 0.03
C MET A 64 10.66 5.27 -0.45
N MET A 65 9.46 5.42 0.11
CA MET A 65 8.59 6.57 -0.13
C MET A 65 9.32 7.88 0.24
N ILE A 66 9.85 7.96 1.47
CA ILE A 66 10.64 9.12 1.93
C ILE A 66 11.82 9.38 0.99
N LEU A 67 12.55 8.32 0.63
CA LEU A 67 13.69 8.43 -0.29
C LEU A 67 13.29 9.07 -1.62
N VAL A 68 12.20 8.62 -2.23
CA VAL A 68 11.82 9.07 -3.57
C VAL A 68 11.17 10.44 -3.58
N ASP A 69 10.42 10.77 -2.53
CA ASP A 69 9.76 12.07 -2.39
C ASP A 69 10.79 13.19 -2.17
N ASP A 70 11.81 12.95 -1.32
CA ASP A 70 12.76 14.00 -0.94
C ASP A 70 14.07 13.98 -1.74
N ALA A 71 14.55 12.81 -2.19
CA ALA A 71 15.79 12.73 -3.00
C ALA A 71 15.52 12.67 -4.51
N GLY A 72 14.26 12.45 -4.93
CA GLY A 72 13.90 12.29 -6.34
C GLY A 72 14.30 13.50 -7.19
N GLY A 73 14.09 14.72 -6.70
CA GLY A 73 14.47 15.94 -7.44
C GLY A 73 15.98 16.05 -7.76
N ALA A 74 16.84 15.41 -6.96
CA ALA A 74 18.28 15.41 -7.18
C ALA A 74 18.76 14.25 -8.09
N TRP A 75 17.98 13.17 -8.18
CA TRP A 75 18.35 11.92 -8.84
C TRP A 75 17.23 11.44 -9.78
N PRO A 76 17.35 11.64 -11.10
CA PRO A 76 16.32 11.24 -12.06
C PRO A 76 15.94 9.75 -12.03
N GLY A 77 16.90 8.86 -11.72
CA GLY A 77 16.63 7.43 -11.58
C GLY A 77 15.89 7.06 -10.28
N ILE A 78 15.91 7.93 -9.27
CA ILE A 78 15.13 7.79 -8.04
C ILE A 78 13.73 8.36 -8.24
N ASN A 79 13.62 9.51 -8.92
CA ASN A 79 12.35 10.18 -9.24
C ASN A 79 11.47 9.37 -10.19
N HIS A 80 10.17 9.67 -10.27
CA HIS A 80 9.22 9.04 -11.20
C HIS A 80 9.65 9.13 -12.67
N ALA A 81 9.31 8.12 -13.48
CA ALA A 81 9.39 8.23 -14.92
C ALA A 81 8.43 9.34 -15.43
N PRO A 82 8.83 10.18 -16.41
CA PRO A 82 7.97 11.27 -16.90
C PRO A 82 6.59 10.83 -17.42
N TRP A 83 6.52 9.69 -18.12
CA TRP A 83 5.25 9.15 -18.61
C TRP A 83 5.29 7.63 -18.88
N LEU A 84 6.24 7.21 -19.73
CA LEU A 84 6.50 5.82 -20.07
C LEU A 84 7.78 5.34 -19.39
N GLY A 85 7.81 4.04 -19.09
CA GLY A 85 8.90 3.41 -18.37
C GLY A 85 8.64 3.34 -16.87
N VAL A 86 9.64 2.85 -16.15
CA VAL A 86 9.62 2.76 -14.69
C VAL A 86 10.97 3.19 -14.15
N THR A 87 10.94 3.92 -13.05
CA THR A 87 12.08 4.21 -12.20
C THR A 87 11.79 3.72 -10.79
N VAL A 88 12.72 3.99 -9.88
CA VAL A 88 12.65 3.52 -8.50
C VAL A 88 11.39 3.98 -7.76
N ALA A 89 10.97 5.25 -7.91
CA ALA A 89 9.74 5.78 -7.30
C ALA A 89 8.47 5.03 -7.73
N ASP A 90 8.47 4.49 -8.95
CA ASP A 90 7.30 3.85 -9.54
C ASP A 90 6.97 2.49 -8.91
N PHE A 91 7.81 1.95 -8.02
CA PHE A 91 7.54 0.69 -7.30
C PHE A 91 6.93 0.88 -5.90
N VAL A 92 6.95 2.10 -5.35
CA VAL A 92 6.55 2.36 -3.96
C VAL A 92 5.06 2.12 -3.73
N MET A 93 4.19 2.76 -4.52
CA MET A 93 2.73 2.58 -4.37
C MET A 93 2.28 1.13 -4.66
N PRO A 94 2.70 0.47 -5.75
CA PRO A 94 2.35 -0.94 -5.98
C PRO A 94 2.78 -1.88 -4.85
N ALA A 95 3.95 -1.63 -4.23
CA ALA A 95 4.38 -2.39 -3.06
C ALA A 95 3.41 -2.24 -1.87
N PHE A 96 2.92 -1.02 -1.59
CA PHE A 96 1.88 -0.83 -0.57
C PHE A 96 0.59 -1.60 -0.90
N LEU A 97 0.12 -1.52 -2.14
CA LEU A 97 -1.10 -2.22 -2.58
C LEU A 97 -0.95 -3.74 -2.47
N PHE A 98 0.19 -4.27 -2.89
CA PHE A 98 0.54 -5.68 -2.79
C PHE A 98 0.54 -6.16 -1.33
N ILE A 99 1.26 -5.47 -0.43
CA ILE A 99 1.34 -5.87 0.98
C ILE A 99 -0.03 -5.77 1.67
N ILE A 100 -0.85 -4.79 1.32
CA ILE A 100 -2.21 -4.66 1.84
C ILE A 100 -3.07 -5.86 1.41
N GLY A 101 -2.91 -6.33 0.18
CA GLY A 101 -3.48 -7.60 -0.30
C GLY A 101 -3.05 -8.80 0.53
N VAL A 102 -1.73 -8.99 0.73
CA VAL A 102 -1.19 -10.09 1.56
C VAL A 102 -1.78 -10.05 2.98
N SER A 103 -1.91 -8.83 3.52
CA SER A 103 -2.45 -8.59 4.85
C SER A 103 -3.94 -8.87 4.95
N ALA A 104 -4.72 -8.62 3.89
CA ALA A 104 -6.15 -8.91 3.86
C ALA A 104 -6.42 -10.42 3.94
N ALA A 105 -5.68 -11.23 3.17
CA ALA A 105 -5.78 -12.70 3.23
C ALA A 105 -5.56 -13.22 4.66
N LEU A 106 -4.54 -12.69 5.33
CA LEU A 106 -4.19 -13.07 6.71
C LEU A 106 -5.27 -12.69 7.74
N VAL A 107 -5.87 -11.50 7.58
CA VAL A 107 -6.86 -10.98 8.53
C VAL A 107 -8.20 -11.70 8.38
N PHE A 108 -8.62 -12.02 7.16
CA PHE A 108 -9.97 -12.51 6.88
C PHE A 108 -10.07 -14.03 6.66
N LYS A 109 -8.95 -14.77 6.76
CA LYS A 109 -8.87 -16.25 6.67
C LYS A 109 -9.96 -17.00 7.45
N ARG A 110 -10.41 -16.49 8.60
CA ARG A 110 -11.43 -17.11 9.46
C ARG A 110 -12.50 -16.10 9.85
N THR A 111 -13.54 -16.00 9.02
CA THR A 111 -14.67 -15.11 9.28
C THR A 111 -15.88 -15.92 9.77
N GLN A 112 -16.26 -15.71 11.04
CA GLN A 112 -17.48 -16.33 11.60
C GLN A 112 -18.75 -15.55 11.19
N ASN A 113 -18.76 -14.23 11.40
CA ASN A 113 -19.89 -13.36 11.03
C ASN A 113 -19.51 -12.44 9.86
N LYS A 114 -19.93 -12.82 8.65
CA LYS A 114 -19.59 -12.10 7.40
C LYS A 114 -20.04 -10.64 7.41
N ILE A 115 -21.25 -10.36 7.89
CA ILE A 115 -21.82 -9.01 7.90
C ILE A 115 -21.06 -8.10 8.88
N ALA A 116 -20.83 -8.57 10.10
CA ALA A 116 -20.10 -7.79 11.11
C ALA A 116 -18.66 -7.52 10.67
N THR A 117 -17.99 -8.51 10.06
CA THR A 117 -16.64 -8.35 9.51
C THR A 117 -16.63 -7.40 8.32
N SER A 118 -17.65 -7.43 7.44
CA SER A 118 -17.77 -6.51 6.31
C SER A 118 -17.94 -5.06 6.76
N LYS A 119 -18.80 -4.81 7.76
CA LYS A 119 -18.96 -3.47 8.37
C LYS A 119 -17.64 -2.94 8.93
N LYS A 120 -16.86 -3.79 9.59
CA LYS A 120 -15.53 -3.41 10.09
C LYS A 120 -14.61 -3.04 8.93
N ALA A 121 -14.50 -3.90 7.91
CA ALA A 121 -13.67 -3.66 6.73
C ALA A 121 -14.05 -2.34 6.03
N ALA A 122 -15.35 -2.10 5.81
CA ALA A 122 -15.87 -0.85 5.26
C ALA A 122 -15.45 0.38 6.09
N TYR A 123 -15.59 0.32 7.42
CA TYR A 123 -15.22 1.42 8.31
C TYR A 123 -13.72 1.74 8.28
N ARG A 124 -12.86 0.71 8.12
CA ARG A 124 -11.42 0.91 7.94
C ARG A 124 -11.09 1.57 6.62
N ALA A 125 -11.68 1.08 5.53
CA ALA A 125 -11.51 1.69 4.21
C ALA A 125 -11.97 3.14 4.24
N PHE A 126 -13.13 3.43 4.83
CA PHE A 126 -13.65 4.78 4.99
C PHE A 126 -12.70 5.69 5.78
N LYS A 127 -12.20 5.26 6.95
CA LYS A 127 -11.21 6.04 7.71
C LYS A 127 -9.94 6.32 6.92
N LEU A 128 -9.43 5.32 6.21
CA LEU A 128 -8.22 5.46 5.40
C LEU A 128 -8.45 6.43 4.23
N PHE A 129 -9.63 6.38 3.63
CA PHE A 129 -10.04 7.30 2.57
C PHE A 129 -10.11 8.75 3.07
N ILE A 130 -10.80 8.99 4.19
CA ILE A 130 -10.90 10.34 4.79
C ILE A 130 -9.53 10.86 5.21
N LEU A 131 -8.69 10.02 5.83
CA LEU A 131 -7.31 10.37 6.14
C LEU A 131 -6.53 10.78 4.88
N GLY A 132 -6.72 10.05 3.77
CA GLY A 132 -6.16 10.41 2.47
C GLY A 132 -6.63 11.76 1.94
N VAL A 133 -7.92 12.07 2.06
CA VAL A 133 -8.46 13.37 1.62
C VAL A 133 -7.89 14.51 2.47
N ILE A 134 -7.72 14.32 3.78
CA ILE A 134 -7.11 15.33 4.65
C ILE A 134 -5.65 15.59 4.25
N LEU A 135 -4.87 14.53 4.00
CA LEU A 135 -3.46 14.66 3.64
C LEU A 135 -3.25 15.25 2.24
N GLN A 136 -4.03 14.79 1.25
CA GLN A 136 -3.84 15.15 -0.15
C GLN A 136 -4.65 16.37 -0.58
N GLY A 137 -5.76 16.66 0.10
CA GLY A 137 -6.65 17.79 -0.17
C GLY A 137 -6.07 19.15 0.22
N GLY A 138 -4.80 19.21 0.65
CA GLY A 138 -4.13 20.47 0.97
C GLY A 138 -4.45 21.02 2.35
N TYR A 139 -5.00 20.23 3.29
CA TYR A 139 -5.20 20.71 4.66
C TYR A 139 -3.86 21.00 5.36
N ILE A 140 -2.82 20.25 5.00
CA ILE A 140 -1.46 20.42 5.50
C ILE A 140 -0.62 20.95 4.34
N HIS A 141 -0.18 22.21 4.48
CA HIS A 141 0.62 22.89 3.47
C HIS A 141 2.11 22.63 3.70
N GLY A 142 2.87 22.42 2.62
CA GLY A 142 4.32 22.25 2.69
C GLY A 142 5.04 23.54 3.07
N ARG A 143 6.37 23.45 3.31
CA ARG A 143 7.26 24.51 3.84
C ARG A 143 7.18 25.89 3.17
N HIS A 144 6.63 25.96 1.96
CA HIS A 144 6.61 27.17 1.12
C HIS A 144 5.24 27.86 1.02
N ASN A 145 4.19 27.38 1.70
CA ASN A 145 2.86 27.98 1.60
C ASN A 145 2.24 28.22 2.99
N LEU A 146 2.05 29.49 3.34
CA LEU A 146 1.54 29.95 4.65
C LEU A 146 0.01 30.10 4.67
N THR A 147 -0.69 29.74 3.59
CA THR A 147 -2.15 29.78 3.56
C THR A 147 -2.74 28.65 4.40
N TYR A 148 -3.75 28.97 5.22
CA TYR A 148 -4.44 28.00 6.06
C TYR A 148 -5.87 27.82 5.53
N GLY A 149 -6.25 26.58 5.20
CA GLY A 149 -7.57 26.23 4.69
C GLY A 149 -7.53 25.30 3.48
N VAL A 150 -8.64 24.63 3.18
CA VAL A 150 -8.79 23.80 1.98
C VAL A 150 -9.77 24.49 1.05
N ASP A 151 -9.33 24.78 -0.16
CA ASP A 151 -10.21 25.20 -1.23
C ASP A 151 -11.03 23.99 -1.71
N LEU A 152 -12.31 23.97 -1.33
CA LEU A 152 -13.22 22.86 -1.66
C LEU A 152 -13.51 22.80 -3.17
N ASP A 153 -13.39 23.90 -3.91
CA ASP A 153 -13.58 23.92 -5.36
C ASP A 153 -12.38 23.31 -6.09
N HIS A 154 -11.22 23.25 -5.43
CA HIS A 154 -9.96 22.74 -5.98
C HIS A 154 -9.37 21.53 -5.23
N ILE A 155 -10.13 20.95 -4.29
CA ILE A 155 -9.66 19.81 -3.50
C ILE A 155 -9.39 18.58 -4.40
N ARG A 156 -8.27 17.90 -4.16
CA ARG A 156 -7.94 16.64 -4.86
C ARG A 156 -8.57 15.45 -4.13
N TRP A 157 -9.58 14.84 -4.74
CA TRP A 157 -10.35 13.75 -4.13
C TRP A 157 -9.59 12.41 -4.09
N LEU A 158 -8.82 12.11 -5.13
CA LEU A 158 -8.17 10.81 -5.33
C LEU A 158 -6.66 10.90 -5.10
N GLY A 159 -6.12 9.81 -4.54
CA GLY A 159 -4.76 9.78 -4.00
C GLY A 159 -4.32 8.37 -3.63
N VAL A 160 -3.08 8.24 -3.17
CA VAL A 160 -2.47 6.92 -2.85
C VAL A 160 -3.24 6.20 -1.75
N LEU A 161 -3.63 6.90 -0.67
CA LEU A 161 -4.38 6.30 0.43
C LEU A 161 -5.80 5.89 0.04
N GLN A 162 -6.45 6.65 -0.84
CA GLN A 162 -7.77 6.35 -1.39
C GLN A 162 -7.72 5.09 -2.25
N ARG A 163 -6.66 4.93 -3.07
CA ARG A 163 -6.40 3.70 -3.84
C ARG A 163 -6.20 2.49 -2.94
N ILE A 164 -5.39 2.64 -1.90
CA ILE A 164 -5.19 1.60 -0.91
C ILE A 164 -6.51 1.24 -0.21
N ALA A 165 -7.33 2.24 0.13
CA ALA A 165 -8.64 2.03 0.76
C ALA A 165 -9.60 1.25 -0.15
N ILE A 166 -9.70 1.62 -1.43
CA ILE A 166 -10.56 0.95 -2.42
C ILE A 166 -10.05 -0.47 -2.70
N GLY A 167 -8.75 -0.63 -2.96
CA GLY A 167 -8.13 -1.94 -3.19
C GLY A 167 -8.28 -2.87 -2.00
N TYR A 168 -8.03 -2.38 -0.77
CA TYR A 168 -8.26 -3.11 0.48
C TYR A 168 -9.72 -3.54 0.62
N PHE A 169 -10.67 -2.64 0.35
CA PHE A 169 -12.09 -2.92 0.49
C PHE A 169 -12.53 -4.02 -0.48
N LEU A 170 -12.15 -3.94 -1.75
CA LEU A 170 -12.48 -4.95 -2.76
C LEU A 170 -11.88 -6.31 -2.40
N ALA A 171 -10.59 -6.35 -2.03
CA ALA A 171 -9.91 -7.55 -1.57
C ALA A 171 -10.53 -8.15 -0.30
N ALA A 172 -10.96 -7.31 0.65
CA ALA A 172 -11.63 -7.77 1.85
C ALA A 172 -13.02 -8.36 1.56
N MET A 173 -13.78 -7.71 0.66
CA MET A 173 -15.11 -8.18 0.29
C MET A 173 -15.04 -9.50 -0.48
N SER A 174 -14.06 -9.67 -1.38
CA SER A 174 -13.85 -10.93 -2.07
C SER A 174 -13.51 -12.06 -1.10
N GLU A 175 -12.59 -11.82 -0.16
CA GLU A 175 -12.15 -12.83 0.81
C GLU A 175 -13.30 -13.29 1.72
N ILE A 176 -14.16 -12.36 2.14
CA ILE A 176 -15.29 -12.64 3.05
C ILE A 176 -16.43 -13.39 2.33
N TRP A 177 -16.77 -12.98 1.12
CA TRP A 177 -18.00 -13.43 0.45
C TRP A 177 -17.78 -14.50 -0.61
N LEU A 178 -16.65 -14.48 -1.32
CA LEU A 178 -16.43 -15.27 -2.53
C LEU A 178 -15.52 -16.48 -2.32
N VAL A 179 -14.80 -16.56 -1.19
CA VAL A 179 -13.94 -17.70 -0.88
C VAL A 179 -14.79 -18.90 -0.46
N ASN A 180 -14.54 -20.03 -1.13
CA ASN A 180 -15.27 -21.27 -0.88
C ASN A 180 -14.80 -21.96 0.42
N ASN A 181 -15.72 -22.66 1.10
CA ASN A 181 -15.43 -23.44 2.31
C ASN A 181 -14.77 -24.81 2.01
N ILE A 182 -13.84 -24.86 1.06
CA ILE A 182 -13.13 -26.08 0.64
C ILE A 182 -11.83 -26.22 1.46
N SER A 183 -11.49 -27.45 1.90
CA SER A 183 -10.18 -27.76 2.49
C SER A 183 -9.09 -27.74 1.42
N VAL A 184 -7.90 -27.27 1.77
CA VAL A 184 -6.79 -27.16 0.81
C VAL A 184 -5.82 -28.31 1.07
N ASP A 185 -6.01 -29.39 0.31
CA ASP A 185 -5.20 -30.62 0.42
C ASP A 185 -4.34 -30.84 -0.83
N SER A 186 -4.65 -30.14 -1.93
CA SER A 186 -3.94 -30.21 -3.21
C SER A 186 -3.90 -28.84 -3.93
N PRO A 187 -2.97 -28.63 -4.89
CA PRO A 187 -2.96 -27.41 -5.71
C PRO A 187 -4.28 -27.15 -6.45
N VAL A 188 -4.98 -28.21 -6.88
CA VAL A 188 -6.29 -28.08 -7.55
C VAL A 188 -7.35 -27.56 -6.57
N SER A 189 -7.37 -28.07 -5.33
CA SER A 189 -8.27 -27.56 -4.29
C SER A 189 -7.96 -26.12 -3.88
N PHE A 190 -6.68 -25.71 -3.91
CA PHE A 190 -6.27 -24.32 -3.72
C PHE A 190 -6.87 -23.41 -4.79
N VAL A 191 -6.73 -23.78 -6.07
CA VAL A 191 -7.31 -23.01 -7.18
C VAL A 191 -8.82 -22.94 -7.08
N LYS A 192 -9.50 -24.07 -6.83
CA LYS A 192 -10.97 -24.12 -6.66
C LYS A 192 -11.46 -23.24 -5.51
N LYS A 193 -10.67 -23.14 -4.43
CA LYS A 193 -11.02 -22.33 -3.26
C LYS A 193 -11.07 -20.83 -3.57
N TYR A 194 -10.09 -20.35 -4.35
CA TYR A 194 -9.87 -18.93 -4.64
C TYR A 194 -10.26 -18.52 -6.07
N PHE A 195 -10.91 -19.42 -6.82
CA PHE A 195 -11.26 -19.21 -8.24
C PHE A 195 -12.07 -17.93 -8.48
N MET A 196 -13.06 -17.64 -7.62
CA MET A 196 -13.93 -16.48 -7.79
C MET A 196 -13.17 -15.14 -7.63
N GLU A 197 -12.11 -15.11 -6.84
CA GLU A 197 -11.29 -13.90 -6.68
C GLU A 197 -10.44 -13.64 -7.93
N TRP A 198 -9.91 -14.69 -8.54
CA TRP A 198 -9.23 -14.58 -9.84
C TRP A 198 -10.19 -14.17 -10.96
N VAL A 199 -11.41 -14.70 -10.98
CA VAL A 199 -12.45 -14.26 -11.93
C VAL A 199 -12.73 -12.77 -11.75
N MET A 200 -12.87 -12.28 -10.50
CA MET A 200 -13.06 -10.86 -10.23
C MET A 200 -11.88 -10.02 -10.72
N ALA A 201 -10.64 -10.42 -10.44
CA ALA A 201 -9.45 -9.70 -10.89
C ALA A 201 -9.34 -9.64 -12.43
N ILE A 202 -9.68 -10.73 -13.12
CA ILE A 202 -9.73 -10.80 -14.59
C ILE A 202 -10.85 -9.88 -15.13
N MET A 203 -12.04 -9.91 -14.53
CA MET A 203 -13.15 -9.05 -14.94
C MET A 203 -12.84 -7.56 -14.77
N ILE A 204 -12.20 -7.17 -13.66
CA ILE A 204 -11.75 -5.79 -13.43
C ILE A 204 -10.70 -5.39 -14.49
N SER A 205 -9.74 -6.28 -14.77
CA SER A 205 -8.71 -6.03 -15.79
C SER A 205 -9.31 -5.92 -17.19
N ALA A 206 -10.25 -6.79 -17.54
CA ALA A 206 -10.96 -6.77 -18.83
C ALA A 206 -11.80 -5.51 -18.99
N LEU A 207 -12.51 -5.08 -17.94
CA LEU A 207 -13.23 -3.81 -17.92
C LEU A 207 -12.28 -2.63 -18.15
N TYR A 208 -11.16 -2.58 -17.43
CA TYR A 208 -10.15 -1.54 -17.60
C TYR A 208 -9.58 -1.48 -19.02
N ILE A 209 -9.17 -2.63 -19.60
CA ILE A 209 -8.67 -2.70 -20.97
C ILE A 209 -9.75 -2.22 -21.96
N SER A 210 -10.99 -2.68 -21.78
CA SER A 210 -12.12 -2.30 -22.63
C SER A 210 -12.38 -0.80 -22.58
N LEU A 211 -12.28 -0.16 -21.41
CA LEU A 211 -12.45 1.28 -21.28
C LEU A 211 -11.26 2.05 -21.87
N ILE A 212 -10.02 1.59 -21.65
CA ILE A 212 -8.83 2.27 -22.18
C ILE A 212 -8.81 2.30 -23.70
N PHE A 213 -9.06 1.16 -24.34
CA PHE A 213 -9.02 1.09 -25.80
C PHE A 213 -10.35 1.42 -26.46
N GLY A 214 -11.46 1.20 -25.75
CA GLY A 214 -12.81 1.37 -26.28
C GLY A 214 -13.37 2.78 -26.12
N LEU A 215 -12.98 3.58 -25.11
CA LEU A 215 -13.57 4.92 -24.95
C LEU A 215 -13.06 5.92 -25.98
N TYR A 216 -13.98 6.72 -26.52
CA TYR A 216 -13.67 7.87 -27.36
C TYR A 216 -13.35 9.08 -26.51
N VAL A 217 -12.20 9.70 -26.78
CA VAL A 217 -11.75 10.91 -26.09
C VAL A 217 -11.98 12.11 -27.00
N PRO A 218 -13.01 12.94 -26.70
CA PRO A 218 -13.27 14.15 -27.48
C PRO A 218 -12.20 15.22 -27.22
N ASN A 219 -12.20 16.25 -28.07
CA ASN A 219 -11.46 17.47 -27.81
C ASN A 219 -12.01 18.16 -26.55
N TRP A 220 -11.16 18.86 -25.82
CA TRP A 220 -11.54 19.49 -24.56
C TRP A 220 -10.72 20.75 -24.31
N GLU A 221 -11.21 21.64 -23.46
CA GLU A 221 -10.61 22.93 -23.16
C GLU A 221 -10.31 23.04 -21.67
N PHE A 222 -9.23 23.71 -21.31
CA PHE A 222 -8.88 23.92 -19.91
C PHE A 222 -8.39 25.35 -19.65
N LYS A 223 -8.57 25.76 -18.39
CA LYS A 223 -8.17 27.10 -17.92
C LYS A 223 -6.68 27.14 -17.61
N VAL A 224 -6.00 28.16 -18.11
CA VAL A 224 -4.61 28.49 -17.80
C VAL A 224 -4.58 29.88 -17.16
N GLN A 225 -3.96 29.98 -15.99
CA GLN A 225 -3.72 31.24 -15.32
C GLN A 225 -2.31 31.71 -15.67
N THR A 226 -2.20 32.77 -16.49
CA THR A 226 -0.92 33.32 -16.91
C THR A 226 -0.63 34.56 -16.06
N SER A 227 0.37 34.48 -15.20
CA SER A 227 0.85 35.65 -14.45
C SER A 227 1.90 36.39 -15.29
N ASN A 228 1.48 37.44 -16.01
CA ASN A 228 2.41 38.34 -16.67
C ASN A 228 3.11 39.20 -15.62
N LEU A 229 4.35 38.84 -15.27
CA LEU A 229 5.28 39.67 -14.49
C LEU A 229 5.87 40.79 -15.37
N THR A 230 5.02 41.60 -15.98
CA THR A 230 5.43 42.90 -16.54
C THR A 230 4.94 43.98 -15.60
N PHE A 231 5.88 44.74 -15.05
CA PHE A 231 5.64 45.86 -14.14
C PHE A 231 4.51 46.77 -14.65
N SER A 232 3.55 47.05 -13.75
CA SER A 232 2.34 47.89 -13.91
C SER A 232 1.06 47.09 -14.22
N ASN A 233 0.22 46.95 -13.18
CA ASN A 233 -1.09 46.29 -13.15
C ASN A 233 -1.11 44.80 -13.51
N GLY A 234 -0.89 43.95 -12.49
CA GLY A 234 -1.13 42.51 -12.57
C GLY A 234 -2.61 42.20 -12.81
N SER A 235 -3.02 42.15 -14.06
CA SER A 235 -4.26 41.53 -14.48
C SER A 235 -4.02 40.02 -14.59
N ASN A 236 -4.72 39.25 -13.76
CA ASN A 236 -4.77 37.80 -13.91
C ASN A 236 -5.66 37.48 -15.11
N GLU A 237 -5.09 37.46 -16.32
CA GLU A 237 -5.83 37.00 -17.50
C GLU A 237 -6.04 35.48 -17.44
N ILE A 238 -7.30 35.07 -17.44
CA ILE A 238 -7.69 33.66 -17.54
C ILE A 238 -7.78 33.32 -19.03
N GLY A 239 -6.78 32.60 -19.52
CA GLY A 239 -6.77 32.07 -20.88
C GLY A 239 -7.40 30.68 -20.94
N PHE A 240 -8.08 30.36 -22.04
CA PHE A 240 -8.53 29.01 -22.35
C PHE A 240 -7.61 28.41 -23.43
N LYS A 241 -7.22 27.15 -23.23
CA LYS A 241 -6.46 26.37 -24.22
C LYS A 241 -7.22 25.11 -24.59
N THR A 242 -7.28 24.82 -25.88
CA THR A 242 -7.99 23.65 -26.43
C THR A 242 -6.99 22.55 -26.76
N VAL A 243 -7.28 21.32 -26.32
CA VAL A 243 -6.54 20.11 -26.66
C VAL A 243 -7.30 19.32 -27.72
N GLN A 244 -6.65 19.10 -28.86
CA GLN A 244 -7.18 18.28 -29.95
C GLN A 244 -6.80 16.81 -29.72
N CYS A 245 -7.80 15.96 -29.48
CA CYS A 245 -7.67 14.52 -29.27
C CYS A 245 -8.42 13.75 -30.36
N GLY A 246 -9.75 13.76 -30.31
CA GLY A 246 -10.64 13.20 -31.34
C GLY A 246 -10.42 11.71 -31.67
N LEU A 247 -9.98 10.88 -30.72
CA LEU A 247 -9.47 9.53 -30.98
C LEU A 247 -9.85 8.48 -29.91
N ARG A 248 -9.61 7.20 -30.19
CA ARG A 248 -9.74 6.07 -29.25
C ARG A 248 -8.38 5.42 -28.98
N GLY A 249 -8.20 4.83 -27.80
CA GLY A 249 -7.09 3.93 -27.49
C GLY A 249 -5.69 4.55 -27.41
N SER A 250 -5.55 5.88 -27.32
CA SER A 250 -4.25 6.50 -27.06
C SER A 250 -3.82 6.29 -25.61
N LEU A 251 -2.54 5.95 -25.45
CA LEU A 251 -1.84 5.83 -24.17
C LEU A 251 -0.90 7.03 -23.93
N GLY A 252 -0.91 8.03 -24.83
CA GLY A 252 -0.13 9.26 -24.69
C GLY A 252 -0.82 10.29 -23.78
N PRO A 253 -0.06 11.27 -23.26
CA PRO A 253 -0.65 12.42 -22.62
C PRO A 253 -1.18 13.41 -23.68
N PRO A 254 -2.23 14.19 -23.38
CA PRO A 254 -3.24 14.02 -22.34
C PRO A 254 -4.47 13.24 -22.86
N CYS A 255 -4.45 12.81 -24.12
CA CYS A 255 -5.58 12.30 -24.89
C CYS A 255 -5.87 10.82 -24.64
N ASN A 256 -5.81 10.38 -23.39
CA ASN A 256 -6.08 9.00 -22.98
C ASN A 256 -7.40 8.89 -22.21
N ALA A 257 -7.97 7.67 -22.21
CA ALA A 257 -9.23 7.39 -21.54
C ALA A 257 -9.18 7.58 -20.01
N VAL A 258 -8.02 7.35 -19.38
CA VAL A 258 -7.84 7.54 -17.93
C VAL A 258 -8.11 8.99 -17.56
N GLY A 259 -7.40 9.92 -18.19
CA GLY A 259 -7.60 11.35 -17.95
C GLY A 259 -9.00 11.83 -18.36
N PHE A 260 -9.60 11.24 -19.40
CA PHE A 260 -10.97 11.58 -19.80
C PHE A 260 -12.00 11.20 -18.73
N VAL A 261 -11.96 9.98 -18.22
CA VAL A 261 -12.87 9.53 -17.15
C VAL A 261 -12.71 10.41 -15.91
N ASP A 262 -11.49 10.77 -15.55
CA ASP A 262 -11.24 11.63 -14.39
C ASP A 262 -11.78 13.05 -14.61
N ARG A 263 -11.63 13.65 -15.80
CA ARG A 263 -12.22 14.95 -16.13
C ARG A 263 -13.74 14.94 -16.03
N VAL A 264 -14.40 13.89 -16.52
CA VAL A 264 -15.87 13.79 -16.54
C VAL A 264 -16.44 13.52 -15.15
N LEU A 265 -15.82 12.63 -14.38
CA LEU A 265 -16.36 12.18 -13.09
C LEU A 265 -15.89 13.01 -11.90
N LEU A 266 -14.62 13.44 -11.89
CA LEU A 266 -14.06 14.25 -10.80
C LEU A 266 -14.15 15.74 -11.08
N GLY A 267 -14.14 16.15 -12.35
CA GLY A 267 -14.07 17.56 -12.75
C GLY A 267 -12.64 18.10 -12.81
N GLU A 268 -12.37 18.99 -13.76
CA GLU A 268 -11.02 19.53 -14.05
C GLU A 268 -10.38 20.31 -12.90
N ASN A 269 -11.22 20.91 -12.05
CA ASN A 269 -10.74 21.67 -10.90
C ASN A 269 -10.12 20.79 -9.82
N HIS A 270 -10.56 19.53 -9.74
CA HIS A 270 -10.12 18.55 -8.75
C HIS A 270 -8.97 17.67 -9.23
N LEU A 271 -8.51 17.87 -10.47
CA LEU A 271 -7.36 17.16 -11.03
C LEU A 271 -6.04 17.77 -10.56
N TYR A 272 -5.03 16.92 -10.45
CA TYR A 272 -3.69 17.34 -10.08
C TYR A 272 -3.07 18.28 -11.13
N LYS A 273 -2.62 19.46 -10.66
CA LYS A 273 -2.16 20.58 -11.52
C LYS A 273 -0.70 20.46 -11.98
N ASN A 274 0.10 19.61 -11.34
CA ASN A 274 1.52 19.43 -11.65
C ASN A 274 1.83 17.99 -12.09
N PRO A 275 1.21 17.51 -13.18
CA PRO A 275 1.38 16.13 -13.61
C PRO A 275 2.82 15.84 -14.06
N VAL A 276 3.23 14.58 -13.87
CA VAL A 276 4.61 14.12 -14.10
C VAL A 276 5.04 14.27 -15.56
N TYR A 277 4.11 14.24 -16.52
CA TYR A 277 4.46 14.45 -17.93
C TYR A 277 4.99 15.86 -18.24
N LYS A 278 4.86 16.84 -17.34
CA LYS A 278 5.54 18.14 -17.49
C LYS A 278 7.06 18.00 -17.59
N ARG A 279 7.61 16.85 -17.15
CA ARG A 279 9.03 16.49 -17.23
C ARG A 279 9.42 15.78 -18.53
N THR A 280 8.47 15.57 -19.45
CA THR A 280 8.76 15.00 -20.78
C THR A 280 9.55 15.99 -21.63
N LYS A 281 10.21 15.49 -22.68
CA LYS A 281 11.05 16.31 -23.57
C LYS A 281 10.25 17.40 -24.29
N GLU A 282 8.97 17.12 -24.53
CA GLU A 282 8.01 18.01 -25.16
C GLU A 282 7.65 19.19 -24.24
N CYS A 283 7.72 18.99 -22.92
CA CYS A 283 7.23 19.95 -21.92
C CYS A 283 8.32 20.57 -21.03
N SER A 284 9.56 20.12 -21.11
CA SER A 284 10.65 20.66 -20.28
C SER A 284 11.98 20.67 -21.02
N VAL A 285 12.63 21.84 -21.05
CA VAL A 285 14.03 21.98 -21.51
C VAL A 285 15.04 21.22 -20.64
N ASN A 286 14.66 20.89 -19.41
CA ASN A 286 15.48 20.15 -18.45
C ASN A 286 15.10 18.66 -18.35
N SER A 287 14.28 18.13 -19.27
CA SER A 287 13.85 16.73 -19.26
C SER A 287 15.05 15.79 -18.99
N PRO A 288 14.93 14.82 -18.06
CA PRO A 288 13.71 14.33 -17.43
C PRO A 288 13.30 15.09 -16.15
N ASP A 289 13.79 16.29 -15.89
CA ASP A 289 13.42 17.10 -14.74
C ASP A 289 12.48 18.25 -15.12
N TYR A 290 11.90 18.91 -14.12
CA TYR A 290 11.06 20.09 -14.36
C TYR A 290 11.92 21.25 -14.87
N GLY A 291 11.37 22.02 -15.79
CA GLY A 291 12.05 23.13 -16.44
C GLY A 291 11.04 24.04 -17.14
N ALA A 292 11.55 25.11 -17.75
CA ALA A 292 10.73 25.97 -18.59
C ALA A 292 10.19 25.20 -19.81
N LEU A 293 9.03 25.63 -20.31
CA LEU A 293 8.45 25.10 -21.54
C LEU A 293 9.39 25.39 -22.73
N PRO A 294 9.71 24.39 -23.56
CA PRO A 294 10.38 24.64 -24.84
C PRO A 294 9.59 25.63 -25.73
N PRO A 295 10.25 26.38 -26.64
CA PRO A 295 9.57 27.36 -27.49
C PRO A 295 8.42 26.79 -28.34
N ASN A 296 8.50 25.52 -28.72
CA ASN A 296 7.49 24.79 -29.50
C ASN A 296 6.71 23.76 -28.65
N ALA A 297 6.61 23.99 -27.33
CA ALA A 297 5.90 23.09 -26.45
C ALA A 297 4.41 23.04 -26.79
N PRO A 298 3.81 21.84 -26.85
CA PRO A 298 2.39 21.73 -27.13
C PRO A 298 1.55 22.23 -25.95
N ASP A 299 0.38 22.79 -26.24
CA ASP A 299 -0.49 23.41 -25.23
C ASP A 299 -0.87 22.45 -24.08
N TRP A 300 -0.99 21.16 -24.38
CA TRP A 300 -1.31 20.15 -23.38
C TRP A 300 -0.26 19.98 -22.27
N CYS A 301 0.95 20.52 -22.42
CA CYS A 301 1.94 20.52 -21.33
C CYS A 301 1.45 21.26 -20.08
N LEU A 302 0.49 22.18 -20.23
CA LEU A 302 -0.12 22.91 -19.12
C LEU A 302 -1.39 22.25 -18.58
N ALA A 303 -1.92 21.23 -19.26
CA ALA A 303 -3.14 20.57 -18.87
C ALA A 303 -3.00 19.89 -17.49
N PRO A 304 -4.06 19.83 -16.68
CA PRO A 304 -4.08 19.03 -15.45
C PRO A 304 -4.31 17.54 -15.77
N PHE A 305 -3.76 16.67 -14.93
CA PHE A 305 -3.94 15.22 -15.06
C PHE A 305 -3.70 14.53 -13.72
N ASP A 306 -4.63 13.67 -13.29
CA ASP A 306 -4.49 12.93 -12.04
C ASP A 306 -3.92 11.52 -12.29
N PRO A 307 -2.66 11.22 -11.88
CA PRO A 307 -2.10 9.87 -11.98
C PRO A 307 -2.77 8.89 -11.01
N GLU A 308 -3.50 9.41 -10.01
CA GLU A 308 -4.15 8.64 -8.97
C GLU A 308 -5.68 8.55 -9.12
N GLY A 309 -6.23 8.89 -10.29
CA GLY A 309 -7.67 8.93 -10.57
C GLY A 309 -8.44 7.59 -10.57
N LEU A 310 -9.70 7.64 -11.01
CA LEU A 310 -10.70 6.57 -10.84
C LEU A 310 -10.41 5.36 -11.74
N LEU A 311 -10.15 5.57 -13.04
CA LEU A 311 -9.99 4.45 -13.97
C LEU A 311 -8.73 3.64 -13.64
N SER A 312 -7.62 4.32 -13.34
CA SER A 312 -6.36 3.66 -12.95
C SER A 312 -6.43 3.03 -11.54
N THR A 313 -7.39 3.42 -10.70
CA THR A 313 -7.66 2.73 -9.42
C THR A 313 -8.16 1.29 -9.61
N LEU A 314 -8.80 0.97 -10.74
CA LEU A 314 -9.20 -0.42 -11.04
C LEU A 314 -7.99 -1.34 -11.07
N MET A 315 -6.90 -0.93 -11.71
CA MET A 315 -5.68 -1.74 -11.76
C MET A 315 -4.90 -1.73 -10.44
N ALA A 316 -4.96 -0.62 -9.69
CA ALA A 316 -4.45 -0.59 -8.32
C ALA A 316 -5.13 -1.64 -7.41
N ALA A 317 -6.45 -1.84 -7.57
CA ALA A 317 -7.16 -2.89 -6.86
C ALA A 317 -6.68 -4.28 -7.25
N VAL A 318 -6.38 -4.53 -8.54
CA VAL A 318 -5.82 -5.82 -8.99
C VAL A 318 -4.45 -6.09 -8.38
N SER A 319 -3.61 -5.08 -8.12
CA SER A 319 -2.38 -5.27 -7.33
C SER A 319 -2.65 -5.79 -5.91
N CYS A 320 -3.76 -5.39 -5.28
CA CYS A 320 -4.19 -5.98 -4.01
C CYS A 320 -4.62 -7.45 -4.18
N PHE A 321 -5.29 -7.83 -5.28
CA PHE A 321 -5.61 -9.24 -5.57
C PHE A 321 -4.36 -10.10 -5.81
N VAL A 322 -3.34 -9.54 -6.49
CA VAL A 322 -2.04 -10.21 -6.60
C VAL A 322 -1.44 -10.43 -5.21
N GLY A 323 -1.49 -9.42 -4.33
CA GLY A 323 -1.07 -9.56 -2.94
C GLY A 323 -1.87 -10.61 -2.16
N LEU A 324 -3.19 -10.67 -2.33
CA LEU A 324 -4.07 -11.68 -1.71
C LEU A 324 -3.56 -13.09 -1.99
N HIS A 325 -3.25 -13.39 -3.25
CA HIS A 325 -2.72 -14.69 -3.66
C HIS A 325 -1.44 -15.07 -2.89
N PHE A 326 -0.49 -14.13 -2.76
CA PHE A 326 0.73 -14.37 -1.99
C PHE A 326 0.44 -14.62 -0.51
N GLY A 327 -0.58 -13.95 0.05
CA GLY A 327 -1.09 -14.21 1.40
C GLY A 327 -1.77 -15.58 1.55
N HIS A 328 -2.48 -16.08 0.55
CA HIS A 328 -3.04 -17.43 0.57
C HIS A 328 -1.96 -18.52 0.57
N VAL A 329 -0.90 -18.33 -0.22
CA VAL A 329 0.27 -19.22 -0.21
C VAL A 329 0.91 -19.24 1.18
N LEU A 330 1.04 -18.07 1.84
CA LEU A 330 1.53 -17.94 3.21
C LEU A 330 0.67 -18.73 4.23
N ILE A 331 -0.63 -18.79 3.99
CA ILE A 331 -1.62 -19.43 4.86
C ILE A 331 -1.62 -20.95 4.74
N HIS A 332 -1.53 -21.48 3.51
CA HIS A 332 -1.70 -22.91 3.23
C HIS A 332 -0.38 -23.66 3.12
N CYS A 333 0.66 -23.06 2.55
CA CYS A 333 1.97 -23.68 2.45
C CYS A 333 2.73 -23.51 3.78
N GLN A 334 2.73 -24.56 4.60
CA GLN A 334 3.44 -24.58 5.90
C GLN A 334 4.96 -24.65 5.71
N ASN A 335 5.44 -25.38 4.70
CA ASN A 335 6.86 -25.56 4.44
C ASN A 335 7.47 -24.31 3.78
N HIS A 336 8.61 -23.86 4.30
CA HIS A 336 9.35 -22.70 3.78
C HIS A 336 9.68 -22.86 2.29
N SER A 337 10.22 -24.01 1.88
CA SER A 337 10.63 -24.27 0.49
C SER A 337 9.46 -24.23 -0.48
N GLN A 338 8.31 -24.80 -0.12
CA GLN A 338 7.13 -24.82 -0.99
C GLN A 338 6.52 -23.42 -1.15
N ARG A 339 6.48 -22.65 -0.05
CA ARG A 339 6.06 -21.24 -0.07
C ARG A 339 6.95 -20.41 -0.98
N MET A 340 8.26 -20.53 -0.80
CA MET A 340 9.26 -19.82 -1.60
C MET A 340 9.17 -20.20 -3.09
N LEU A 341 9.05 -21.48 -3.41
CA LEU A 341 8.89 -21.94 -4.79
C LEU A 341 7.62 -21.37 -5.44
N SER A 342 6.49 -21.40 -4.72
CA SER A 342 5.22 -20.87 -5.22
C SER A 342 5.30 -19.37 -5.50
N TRP A 343 5.90 -18.59 -4.60
CA TRP A 343 6.13 -17.17 -4.80
C TRP A 343 7.12 -16.87 -5.92
N LEU A 344 8.20 -17.65 -6.05
CA LEU A 344 9.17 -17.54 -7.13
C LEU A 344 8.52 -17.78 -8.49
N LEU A 345 7.70 -18.83 -8.62
CA LEU A 345 6.96 -19.14 -9.83
C LEU A 345 5.95 -18.03 -10.16
N ALA A 346 5.12 -17.62 -9.20
CA ALA A 346 4.15 -16.56 -9.39
C ALA A 346 4.82 -15.22 -9.80
N SER A 347 5.91 -14.84 -9.12
CA SER A 347 6.65 -13.61 -9.42
C SER A 347 7.29 -13.63 -10.81
N THR A 348 7.85 -14.76 -11.20
CA THR A 348 8.43 -14.97 -12.54
C THR A 348 7.34 -14.87 -13.62
N VAL A 349 6.20 -15.53 -13.43
CA VAL A 349 5.07 -15.50 -14.38
C VAL A 349 4.52 -14.08 -14.55
N LEU A 350 4.31 -13.36 -13.44
CA LEU A 350 3.84 -11.97 -13.48
C LEU A 350 4.84 -11.06 -14.21
N THR A 351 6.12 -11.14 -13.85
CA THR A 351 7.17 -10.30 -14.47
C THR A 351 7.31 -10.60 -15.96
N ALA A 352 7.39 -11.88 -16.34
CA ALA A 352 7.47 -12.30 -17.74
C ALA A 352 6.24 -11.83 -18.54
N SER A 353 5.03 -11.98 -17.98
CA SER A 353 3.80 -11.52 -18.62
C SER A 353 3.77 -10.00 -18.78
N GLY A 354 4.28 -9.25 -17.80
CA GLY A 354 4.44 -7.79 -17.89
C GLY A 354 5.34 -7.37 -19.06
N PHE A 355 6.50 -8.02 -19.21
CA PHE A 355 7.41 -7.78 -20.34
C PHE A 355 6.83 -8.26 -21.68
N LEU A 356 6.11 -9.37 -21.72
CA LEU A 356 5.42 -9.82 -22.95
C LEU A 356 4.35 -8.81 -23.40
N LEU A 357 3.57 -8.25 -22.46
CA LEU A 357 2.61 -7.20 -22.79
C LEU A 357 3.29 -5.90 -23.25
N GLN A 358 4.42 -5.54 -22.64
CA GLN A 358 5.27 -4.44 -23.11
C GLN A 358 5.71 -4.63 -24.57
N LEU A 359 6.17 -5.84 -24.92
CA LEU A 359 6.58 -6.18 -26.29
C LEU A 359 5.39 -6.19 -27.27
N SER A 360 4.18 -6.53 -26.80
CA SER A 360 2.95 -6.48 -27.60
C SER A 360 2.40 -5.06 -27.80
N GLY A 361 3.04 -4.03 -27.23
CA GLY A 361 2.69 -2.62 -27.43
C GLY A 361 2.00 -1.93 -26.26
N MET A 362 1.80 -2.58 -25.11
CA MET A 362 1.26 -1.94 -23.91
C MET A 362 2.41 -1.44 -23.00
N PRO A 363 2.76 -0.14 -23.01
CA PRO A 363 3.90 0.36 -22.29
C PRO A 363 3.71 0.29 -20.77
N PHE A 364 4.82 0.20 -20.02
CA PHE A 364 4.82 0.45 -18.59
C PHE A 364 4.53 1.92 -18.35
N SER A 365 3.42 2.22 -17.68
CA SER A 365 3.04 3.59 -17.34
C SER A 365 2.34 3.61 -15.99
N LYS A 366 2.99 4.23 -15.00
CA LYS A 366 2.45 4.46 -13.66
C LYS A 366 1.25 5.43 -13.66
N PRO A 367 1.26 6.56 -14.40
CA PRO A 367 0.11 7.45 -14.46
C PRO A 367 -1.18 6.80 -14.99
N LEU A 368 -1.05 5.89 -15.95
CA LEU A 368 -2.18 5.12 -16.48
C LEU A 368 -2.47 3.86 -15.66
N TYR A 369 -1.51 3.39 -14.86
CA TYR A 369 -1.51 2.09 -14.18
C TYR A 369 -1.80 0.95 -15.16
N THR A 370 -1.02 0.86 -16.24
CA THR A 370 -1.24 -0.14 -17.30
C THR A 370 -1.16 -1.57 -16.78
N VAL A 371 -1.79 -2.51 -17.48
CA VAL A 371 -1.76 -3.94 -17.09
C VAL A 371 -0.33 -4.48 -17.10
N SER A 372 0.49 -4.09 -18.09
CA SER A 372 1.91 -4.46 -18.14
C SER A 372 2.68 -3.94 -16.92
N TYR A 373 2.42 -2.69 -16.49
CA TYR A 373 3.01 -2.09 -15.28
C TYR A 373 2.55 -2.79 -14.00
N MET A 374 1.25 -3.11 -13.89
CA MET A 374 0.68 -3.84 -12.74
C MET A 374 1.33 -5.22 -12.58
N LEU A 375 1.49 -5.95 -13.69
CA LEU A 375 2.13 -7.27 -13.70
C LEU A 375 3.60 -7.20 -13.32
N LEU A 376 4.36 -6.25 -13.90
CA LEU A 376 5.77 -6.02 -13.58
C LEU A 376 5.94 -5.72 -12.08
N THR A 377 5.20 -4.74 -11.57
CA THR A 377 5.34 -4.28 -10.18
C THR A 377 4.83 -5.31 -9.17
N GLY A 378 3.81 -6.09 -9.52
CA GLY A 378 3.35 -7.23 -8.73
C GLY A 378 4.41 -8.34 -8.64
N GLY A 379 5.07 -8.65 -9.75
CA GLY A 379 6.17 -9.62 -9.80
C GLY A 379 7.39 -9.16 -8.99
N VAL A 380 7.82 -7.90 -9.15
CA VAL A 380 8.92 -7.31 -8.38
C VAL A 380 8.61 -7.28 -6.87
N SER A 381 7.38 -6.93 -6.49
CA SER A 381 6.93 -6.99 -5.09
C SER A 381 6.97 -8.41 -4.53
N GLY A 382 6.61 -9.41 -5.35
CA GLY A 382 6.71 -10.82 -5.01
C GLY A 382 8.15 -11.29 -4.81
N PHE A 383 9.09 -10.88 -5.67
CA PHE A 383 10.52 -11.15 -5.49
C PHE A 383 11.08 -10.49 -4.23
N LEU A 384 10.67 -9.25 -3.95
CA LEU A 384 11.08 -8.55 -2.74
C LEU A 384 10.55 -9.25 -1.48
N LEU A 385 9.28 -9.68 -1.47
CA LEU A 385 8.72 -10.47 -0.37
C LEU A 385 9.49 -11.79 -0.20
N LEU A 386 9.79 -12.49 -1.29
CA LEU A 386 10.56 -13.73 -1.26
C LEU A 386 11.94 -13.53 -0.62
N LEU A 387 12.66 -12.49 -1.05
CA LEU A 387 13.99 -12.14 -0.53
C LEU A 387 13.93 -11.81 0.96
N LEU A 388 13.03 -10.91 1.37
CA LEU A 388 12.87 -10.51 2.76
C LEU A 388 12.43 -11.67 3.65
N TYR A 389 11.52 -12.52 3.16
CA TYR A 389 11.11 -13.72 3.87
C TYR A 389 12.27 -14.69 4.09
N TYR A 390 13.07 -14.93 3.05
CA TYR A 390 14.26 -15.78 3.17
C TYR A 390 15.26 -15.24 4.19
N ILE A 391 15.59 -13.94 4.13
CA ILE A 391 16.56 -13.32 5.06
C ILE A 391 16.03 -13.32 6.51
N VAL A 392 14.79 -12.88 6.71
CA VAL A 392 14.24 -12.57 8.05
C VAL A 392 13.61 -13.79 8.72
N ASP A 393 12.86 -14.61 7.98
CA ASP A 393 12.07 -15.71 8.52
C ASP A 393 12.70 -17.09 8.28
N VAL A 394 13.61 -17.25 7.30
CA VAL A 394 14.33 -18.53 7.07
C VAL A 394 15.72 -18.51 7.70
N ILE A 395 16.59 -17.56 7.30
CA ILE A 395 17.96 -17.45 7.85
C ILE A 395 17.94 -16.77 9.24
N GLN A 396 16.85 -16.10 9.61
CA GLN A 396 16.69 -15.42 10.91
C GLN A 396 17.67 -14.25 11.14
N ILE A 397 18.15 -13.60 10.06
CA ILE A 397 18.98 -12.38 10.15
C ILE A 397 18.06 -11.18 10.42
N LYS A 398 17.83 -10.90 11.70
CA LYS A 398 16.90 -9.84 12.14
C LYS A 398 17.57 -8.52 12.50
N LYS A 399 18.78 -8.57 13.06
CA LYS A 399 19.47 -7.39 13.63
C LYS A 399 19.57 -6.19 12.67
N PRO A 400 20.03 -6.32 11.40
CA PRO A 400 20.12 -5.16 10.51
C PRO A 400 18.77 -4.63 10.05
N LEU A 401 17.74 -5.49 10.02
CA LEU A 401 16.42 -5.14 9.49
C LEU A 401 15.43 -4.73 10.59
N ILE A 402 15.86 -4.71 11.85
CA ILE A 402 14.98 -4.41 12.99
C ILE A 402 14.44 -2.97 12.95
N LEU A 403 15.23 -2.03 12.45
CA LEU A 403 14.81 -0.63 12.27
C LEU A 403 13.64 -0.54 11.29
N PHE A 404 13.75 -1.22 10.15
CA PHE A 404 12.67 -1.30 9.18
C PHE A 404 11.48 -2.13 9.70
N GLN A 405 11.72 -3.14 10.52
CA GLN A 405 10.63 -3.87 11.18
C GLN A 405 9.80 -2.91 12.05
N TRP A 406 10.42 -2.13 12.94
CA TRP A 406 9.71 -1.17 13.79
C TRP A 406 9.00 -0.08 13.01
N MET A 407 9.64 0.44 11.96
CA MET A 407 9.02 1.35 11.00
C MET A 407 7.78 0.73 10.37
N GLY A 408 7.86 -0.53 9.94
CA GLY A 408 6.74 -1.27 9.36
C GLY A 408 5.59 -1.55 10.32
N MET A 409 5.88 -1.78 11.60
CA MET A 409 4.87 -1.92 12.65
C MET A 409 4.10 -0.60 12.87
N ASN A 410 4.75 0.53 12.61
CA ASN A 410 4.20 1.88 12.74
C ASN A 410 3.97 2.58 11.39
N ALA A 411 3.90 1.82 10.29
CA ALA A 411 3.98 2.35 8.93
C ALA A 411 2.99 3.47 8.64
N LEU A 412 1.74 3.35 9.11
CA LEU A 412 0.72 4.39 8.86
C LEU A 412 1.03 5.70 9.59
N ILE A 413 1.56 5.64 10.82
CA ILE A 413 1.95 6.85 11.55
C ILE A 413 3.11 7.51 10.81
N VAL A 414 4.17 6.75 10.52
CA VAL A 414 5.36 7.28 9.83
C VAL A 414 4.99 7.84 8.45
N TYR A 415 4.16 7.13 7.69
CA TYR A 415 3.63 7.61 6.41
C TYR A 415 2.94 8.96 6.54
N VAL A 416 2.00 9.09 7.49
CA VAL A 416 1.25 10.34 7.71
C VAL A 416 2.19 11.47 8.08
N LEU A 417 3.11 11.24 9.04
CA LEU A 417 3.99 12.30 9.53
C LEU A 417 5.06 12.70 8.50
N ALA A 418 5.59 11.74 7.73
CA ALA A 418 6.52 12.02 6.65
C ALA A 418 5.84 12.75 5.49
N ALA A 419 4.64 12.32 5.07
CA ALA A 419 3.87 12.99 4.02
C ALA A 419 3.45 14.44 4.40
N CYS A 420 3.40 14.75 5.69
CA CYS A 420 3.17 16.11 6.20
C CYS A 420 4.47 16.95 6.27
N GLU A 421 5.61 16.44 5.80
CA GLU A 421 6.92 17.10 5.93
C GLU A 421 7.24 17.47 7.40
N LEU A 422 6.81 16.67 8.38
CA LEU A 422 6.94 17.05 9.79
C LEU A 422 8.41 17.19 10.21
N PHE A 423 9.28 16.29 9.76
CA PHE A 423 10.71 16.35 10.09
C PHE A 423 11.37 17.65 9.59
N PRO A 424 11.32 17.98 8.28
CA PRO A 424 11.92 19.22 7.81
C PRO A 424 11.19 20.45 8.36
N THR A 425 9.88 20.41 8.61
CA THR A 425 9.15 21.53 9.24
C THR A 425 9.62 21.81 10.67
N LEU A 426 9.82 20.77 11.49
CA LEU A 426 10.33 20.92 12.86
C LEU A 426 11.74 21.51 12.87
N LEU A 427 12.61 21.06 11.96
CA LEU A 427 13.95 21.61 11.82
C LEU A 427 13.92 23.05 11.29
N GLN A 428 13.07 23.35 10.31
CA GLN A 428 12.95 24.69 9.72
C GLN A 428 12.50 25.73 10.75
N GLY A 429 11.69 25.34 11.73
CA GLY A 429 11.29 26.20 12.84
C GLY A 429 12.46 26.76 13.66
N PHE A 430 13.62 26.11 13.63
CA PHE A 430 14.86 26.66 14.19
C PHE A 430 15.62 27.44 13.11
N TYR A 431 15.60 28.77 13.20
CA TYR A 431 16.28 29.66 12.26
C TYR A 431 17.08 30.74 12.98
N TRP A 432 18.08 31.30 12.28
CA TRP A 432 18.95 32.34 12.81
C TRP A 432 18.68 33.68 12.16
N ARG A 433 18.09 34.61 12.92
CA ARG A 433 17.70 35.98 12.53
C ARG A 433 16.59 36.04 11.47
N SER A 434 16.69 35.26 10.39
CA SER A 434 15.77 35.25 9.26
C SER A 434 15.31 33.82 8.91
N PRO A 435 14.03 33.58 8.56
CA PRO A 435 13.51 32.26 8.22
C PRO A 435 14.21 31.55 7.04
N GLU A 436 14.83 32.32 6.15
CA GLU A 436 15.63 31.81 5.03
C GLU A 436 16.96 31.19 5.50
N ASN A 437 17.37 31.46 6.75
CA ASN A 437 18.56 30.89 7.36
C ASN A 437 18.15 29.89 8.45
N ASN A 438 17.47 28.82 8.02
CA ASN A 438 16.95 27.78 8.89
C ASN A 438 17.86 26.55 8.96
N LEU A 439 17.62 25.71 9.97
CA LEU A 439 18.43 24.54 10.25
C LEU A 439 18.38 23.48 9.14
N VAL A 440 17.28 23.40 8.38
CA VAL A 440 17.19 22.49 7.21
C VAL A 440 18.19 22.93 6.15
N ASP A 441 18.15 24.20 5.75
CA ASP A 441 19.04 24.73 4.71
C ASP A 441 20.50 24.67 5.18
N ALA A 442 20.77 24.92 6.46
CA ALA A 442 22.11 24.81 7.04
C ALA A 442 22.62 23.35 7.05
N THR A 443 21.81 22.38 7.48
CA THR A 443 22.20 20.97 7.52
C THR A 443 22.36 20.38 6.12
N GLN A 444 21.45 20.70 5.20
CA GLN A 444 21.54 20.29 3.81
C GLN A 444 22.79 20.91 3.16
N SER A 445 23.04 22.21 3.35
CA SER A 445 24.25 22.88 2.81
C SER A 445 25.54 22.29 3.38
N LEU A 446 25.59 22.00 4.69
CA LEU A 446 26.73 21.33 5.32
C LEU A 446 27.02 19.97 4.68
N LEU A 447 25.99 19.15 4.47
CA LEU A 447 26.15 17.85 3.81
C LEU A 447 26.57 18.01 2.35
N GLN A 448 26.04 18.99 1.62
CA GLN A 448 26.47 19.28 0.25
C GLN A 448 27.95 19.69 0.17
N ILE A 449 28.44 20.44 1.16
CA ILE A 449 29.87 20.81 1.28
C ILE A 449 30.72 19.57 1.62
N ILE A 450 30.32 18.77 2.62
CA ILE A 450 31.04 17.55 3.03
C ILE A 450 31.21 16.59 1.84
N PHE A 451 30.14 16.38 1.07
CA PHE A 451 30.15 15.47 -0.09
C PHE A 451 30.62 16.14 -1.39
N GLN A 452 30.95 17.44 -1.36
CA GLN A 452 31.32 18.26 -2.54
C GLN A 452 30.33 18.13 -3.71
N SER A 453 29.05 17.89 -3.42
CA SER A 453 28.04 17.62 -4.43
C SER A 453 26.64 17.89 -3.90
N LYS A 454 25.86 18.67 -4.66
CA LYS A 454 24.44 18.92 -4.35
C LYS A 454 23.62 17.64 -4.31
N ARG A 455 23.90 16.70 -5.23
CA ARG A 455 23.16 15.43 -5.36
C ARG A 455 23.42 14.49 -4.20
N TRP A 456 24.70 14.28 -3.86
CA TRP A 456 25.09 13.40 -2.76
C TRP A 456 24.78 14.00 -1.39
N GLY A 457 24.93 15.33 -1.22
CA GLY A 457 24.52 16.02 0.00
C GLY A 457 23.01 15.94 0.27
N THR A 458 22.19 16.10 -0.77
CA THR A 458 20.73 15.92 -0.66
C THR A 458 20.37 14.48 -0.32
N LEU A 459 21.00 13.49 -0.98
CA LEU A 459 20.80 12.08 -0.64
C LEU A 459 21.19 11.78 0.82
N ALA A 460 22.33 12.31 1.29
CA ALA A 460 22.76 12.14 2.66
C ALA A 460 21.77 12.74 3.66
N PHE A 461 21.20 13.92 3.37
CA PHE A 461 20.17 14.54 4.20
C PHE A 461 18.93 13.64 4.32
N VAL A 462 18.46 13.09 3.21
CA VAL A 462 17.30 12.18 3.18
C VAL A 462 17.59 10.86 3.91
N LEU A 463 18.82 10.34 3.85
CA LEU A 463 19.21 9.18 4.65
C LEU A 463 19.19 9.47 6.15
N VAL A 464 19.59 10.67 6.58
CA VAL A 464 19.45 11.13 7.97
C VAL A 464 17.98 11.19 8.37
N GLU A 465 17.10 11.69 7.49
CA GLU A 465 15.65 11.69 7.72
C GLU A 465 15.08 10.26 7.87
N ILE A 466 15.47 9.32 7.01
CA ILE A 466 15.04 7.92 7.13
C ILE A 466 15.50 7.32 8.48
N ILE A 467 16.73 7.61 8.91
CA ILE A 467 17.26 7.17 10.21
C ILE A 467 16.44 7.80 11.35
N PHE A 468 16.12 9.10 11.27
CA PHE A 468 15.24 9.75 12.23
C PHE A 468 13.90 9.05 12.35
N TRP A 469 13.24 8.74 11.22
CA TRP A 469 11.96 8.02 11.24
C TRP A 469 12.08 6.58 11.75
N CYS A 470 13.20 5.90 11.51
CA CYS A 470 13.49 4.59 12.13
C CYS A 470 13.55 4.69 13.66
N LEU A 471 14.23 5.71 14.19
CA LEU A 471 14.36 5.95 15.63
C LEU A 471 13.02 6.38 16.25
N ALA A 472 12.25 7.23 15.57
CA ALA A 472 10.91 7.61 16.01
C ALA A 472 9.99 6.37 16.08
N ALA A 473 10.05 5.50 15.07
CA ALA A 473 9.29 4.24 15.08
C ALA A 473 9.75 3.28 16.19
N CYS A 474 11.05 3.24 16.49
CA CYS A 474 11.59 2.51 17.65
C CYS A 474 10.97 3.04 18.95
N PHE A 475 10.96 4.35 19.16
CA PHE A 475 10.35 4.97 20.33
C PHE A 475 8.86 4.63 20.46
N LEU A 476 8.09 4.75 19.37
CA LEU A 476 6.67 4.37 19.34
C LEU A 476 6.46 2.90 19.70
N HIS A 477 7.30 2.01 19.16
CA HIS A 477 7.29 0.59 19.47
C HIS A 477 7.57 0.31 20.95
N MET A 478 8.60 0.92 21.52
CA MET A 478 8.95 0.79 22.95
C MET A 478 7.82 1.29 23.87
N LYS A 479 7.06 2.30 23.45
CA LYS A 479 5.90 2.82 24.18
C LYS A 479 4.60 2.06 23.89
N GLY A 480 4.61 1.08 22.99
CA GLY A 480 3.42 0.32 22.60
C GLY A 480 2.35 1.14 21.88
N ILE A 481 2.73 2.27 21.27
CA ILE A 481 1.83 3.17 20.57
C ILE A 481 1.70 2.70 19.12
N TYR A 482 0.48 2.33 18.71
CA TYR A 482 0.18 1.92 17.33
C TYR A 482 -1.14 2.52 16.87
N LEU A 483 -1.16 3.09 15.67
CA LEU A 483 -2.37 3.63 15.07
C LEU A 483 -3.23 2.48 14.53
N LYS A 484 -4.39 2.26 15.15
CA LYS A 484 -5.34 1.22 14.76
C LYS A 484 -6.59 1.84 14.15
N LEU A 485 -6.81 1.59 12.87
CA LEU A 485 -8.02 2.04 12.17
C LEU A 485 -9.27 1.23 12.58
N GLN A 486 -9.10 0.05 13.18
CA GLN A 486 -10.17 -0.80 13.73
C GLN A 486 -9.84 -1.24 15.16
N LYS A 487 -10.84 -1.20 16.05
CA LYS A 487 -10.81 -1.97 17.31
C LYS A 487 -11.42 -3.35 17.08
N ASN A 488 -10.80 -4.39 17.64
CA ASN A 488 -11.34 -5.77 17.77
C ASN A 488 -11.77 -6.49 16.47
N ILE A 489 -10.82 -6.85 15.63
CA ILE A 489 -10.85 -8.15 14.92
C ILE A 489 -9.83 -9.02 15.65
N SER A 490 -10.22 -10.24 16.00
CA SER A 490 -9.48 -11.20 16.83
C SER A 490 -7.97 -10.94 16.83
N ALA A 491 -7.48 -10.55 17.99
CA ALA A 491 -6.09 -10.21 18.24
C ALA A 491 -5.14 -11.29 17.70
N ARG A 492 -3.99 -10.85 17.19
CA ARG A 492 -2.70 -11.59 17.02
C ARG A 492 -2.15 -11.83 15.60
N VAL A 493 -2.80 -11.41 14.50
CA VAL A 493 -2.17 -11.53 13.15
C VAL A 493 -1.66 -10.19 12.57
N MET A 494 -2.18 -9.05 13.04
CA MET A 494 -1.71 -7.70 12.67
C MET A 494 -0.91 -6.99 13.79
N MET A 495 -0.44 -7.81 14.74
CA MET A 495 0.24 -7.54 16.00
C MET A 495 1.60 -6.91 16.01
#